data_AF-A0A7T5EVP6-F1
#
_entry.id   AF-A0A7T5EVP6-F1
#
_cell.length_a   1.000
_cell.length_b   1.000
_cell.length_c   1.000
_cell.angle_alpha   90.00
_cell.angle_beta   90.00
_cell.angle_gamma   90.00
#
_symmetry.space_group_name_H-M   'P 1'
#
loop_
_entity.id
_entity.type
_entity.pdbx_description
1 polymer ?
#
loop_
_entity_poly.entity_id
_entity_poly.type
_entity_poly.pdbx_seq_one_letter_code
_entity_poly.pdbx_strand_id
1 'polypeptide(L)' 'METVVKKIGNTKITVHSPSGIISKSPVQRQKWFREEWAAGNPVVRSIVDAAFKLQVSEAARNEAQG' A
#
# COMPACT_ATOMS: atom_id res chain seq x y z
N MET A 1 7.99 -17.11 4.39
CA MET A 1 8.11 -16.31 3.14
C MET A 1 7.00 -16.76 2.21
N GLU A 2 6.04 -15.91 1.92
CA GLU A 2 4.92 -16.23 1.01
C GLU A 2 5.21 -15.72 -0.40
N THR A 3 4.80 -16.51 -1.39
CA THR A 3 4.89 -16.12 -2.80
C THR A 3 3.49 -16.11 -3.39
N VAL A 4 3.06 -14.95 -3.88
CA VAL A 4 1.76 -14.79 -4.54
C VAL A 4 2.01 -14.50 -6.01
N VAL A 5 1.37 -15.29 -6.87
CA VAL A 5 1.40 -15.10 -8.31
C VAL A 5 0.08 -14.46 -8.75
N LYS A 6 0.17 -13.29 -9.39
CA LYS A 6 -0.99 -12.62 -10.01
C LYS A 6 -0.79 -12.48 -11.51
N LYS A 7 -1.87 -12.65 -12.27
CA LYS A 7 -1.89 -12.39 -13.71
C LYS A 7 -2.68 -11.10 -13.96
N ILE A 8 -2.08 -10.16 -14.67
CA ILE A 8 -2.72 -8.91 -15.11
C ILE A 8 -2.53 -8.83 -16.62
N GLY A 9 -3.61 -9.04 -17.37
CA GLY A 9 -3.54 -9.22 -18.82
C GLY A 9 -2.62 -10.39 -19.20
N ASN A 10 -1.61 -10.11 -20.02
CA ASN A 10 -0.59 -11.09 -20.42
C ASN A 10 0.61 -11.16 -19.47
N THR A 11 0.68 -10.26 -18.50
CA THR A 11 1.81 -10.16 -17.57
C THR A 11 1.57 -11.02 -16.34
N LYS A 12 2.59 -11.79 -15.97
CA LYS A 12 2.62 -12.56 -14.71
C LYS A 12 3.50 -11.82 -13.71
N ILE A 13 2.91 -11.41 -12.60
CA ILE A 13 3.59 -10.76 -11.48
C ILE A 13 3.76 -11.79 -10.37
N THR A 14 5.01 -11.99 -9.96
CA THR A 14 5.35 -12.82 -8.80
C THR A 14 5.78 -11.90 -7.68
N VAL A 15 5.07 -11.94 -6.55
CA VAL A 15 5.40 -11.13 -5.38
C VAL A 15 5.88 -12.03 -4.26
N HIS A 16 7.10 -11.81 -3.82
CA HIS A 16 7.67 -12.45 -2.64
C HIS A 16 7.49 -11.53 -1.44
N SER A 17 6.65 -11.95 -0.49
CA SER A 17 6.38 -11.19 0.73
C SER A 17 6.83 -12.00 1.95
N PRO A 18 7.86 -11.52 2.70
CA PRO A 18 8.26 -12.19 3.93
C PRO A 18 7.15 -12.14 5.00
N SER A 19 6.29 -11.12 4.95
CA SER A 19 5.21 -10.85 5.91
C SER A 19 3.84 -11.43 5.54
N GLY A 20 3.67 -12.04 4.36
CA GLY A 20 2.42 -12.72 3.97
C GLY A 20 1.20 -11.80 3.83
N ILE A 21 1.39 -10.49 3.96
CA ILE A 21 0.30 -9.50 4.01
C ILE A 21 -0.50 -9.47 2.70
N ILE A 22 0.12 -9.82 1.58
CA ILE A 22 -0.49 -9.80 0.25
C ILE A 22 -1.54 -10.90 0.09
N SER A 23 -1.40 -12.02 0.79
CA SER A 23 -2.34 -13.15 0.76
C SER A 23 -3.52 -12.95 1.71
N LYS A 24 -3.45 -11.96 2.61
CA LYS A 24 -4.51 -11.70 3.58
C LYS A 24 -5.73 -11.04 2.95
N SER A 25 -6.90 -11.33 3.52
CA SER A 25 -8.16 -10.69 3.11
C SER A 25 -8.11 -9.17 3.34
N PRO A 26 -8.97 -8.37 2.67
CA PRO A 26 -9.03 -6.92 2.89
C PRO A 26 -9.17 -6.53 4.36
N VAL A 27 -10.03 -7.24 5.11
CA VAL A 27 -10.26 -7.01 6.54
C VAL A 27 -8.99 -7.30 7.35
N GLN A 28 -8.32 -8.41 7.07
CA GLN A 28 -7.08 -8.76 7.76
C GLN A 28 -5.94 -7.78 7.47
N ARG A 29 -5.85 -7.28 6.23
CA ARG A 29 -4.87 -6.24 5.86
C ARG A 29 -5.16 -4.92 6.58
N GLN A 30 -6.43 -4.54 6.70
CA GLN A 30 -6.83 -3.36 7.45
C GLN A 30 -6.49 -3.48 8.93
N LYS A 31 -6.73 -4.65 9.54
CA LYS A 31 -6.37 -4.91 10.94
C LYS A 31 -4.86 -4.79 11.15
N TRP A 32 -4.06 -5.48 10.33
CA TRP A 32 -2.59 -5.40 10.38
C TRP A 32 -2.10 -3.95 10.27
N PHE A 33 -2.64 -3.18 9.32
CA PHE A 33 -2.25 -1.78 9.16
C PHE A 33 -2.52 -0.95 10.42
N ARG A 34 -3.68 -1.13 11.07
CA ARG A 34 -4.01 -0.41 12.31
C ARG A 34 -3.06 -0.77 13.45
N GLU A 35 -2.71 -2.05 13.57
CA GLU A 35 -1.78 -2.55 14.59
C GLU A 35 -0.37 -1.96 14.39
N GLU A 36 0.17 -2.04 13.17
CA GLU A 36 1.49 -1.48 12.84
C GLU A 36 1.54 0.05 12.96
N TRP A 37 0.43 0.73 12.64
CA TRP A 37 0.32 2.18 12.81
C TRP A 37 0.38 2.59 14.28
N ALA A 38 -0.33 1.87 15.14
CA ALA A 38 -0.33 2.07 16.59
C ALA A 38 1.04 1.74 17.20
N ALA A 39 1.73 0.72 16.67
CA ALA A 39 3.08 0.36 17.07
C ALA A 39 4.15 1.37 16.60
N GLY A 40 3.79 2.35 15.78
CA GLY A 40 4.72 3.37 15.29
C GLY A 40 5.69 2.86 14.22
N ASN A 41 5.30 1.86 13.42
CA ASN A 41 6.15 1.31 12.38
C ASN A 41 6.59 2.41 11.39
N PRO A 42 7.90 2.66 11.23
CA PRO A 42 8.42 3.75 10.39
C PRO A 42 8.11 3.55 8.90
N VAL A 43 8.03 2.31 8.43
CA VAL A 43 7.69 1.99 7.03
C VAL A 43 6.24 2.38 6.74
N VAL A 44 5.30 2.02 7.64
CA VAL A 44 3.89 2.39 7.49
C VAL A 44 3.72 3.91 7.52
N ARG A 45 4.44 4.61 8.41
CA ARG A 45 4.46 6.08 8.46
C ARG A 45 4.94 6.70 7.15
N SER A 46 6.05 6.21 6.61
CA SER A 46 6.61 6.71 5.35
C SER A 46 5.66 6.50 4.17
N ILE A 47 4.95 5.36 4.10
CA ILE A 47 3.97 5.09 3.04
C ILE A 47 2.81 6.08 3.13
N VAL A 48 2.28 6.34 4.33
CA VAL A 48 1.17 7.29 4.54
C VAL A 48 1.60 8.71 4.20
N ASP A 49 2.79 9.13 4.61
CA ASP A 49 3.33 10.46 4.28
C ASP A 49 3.50 10.64 2.77
N ALA A 50 4.05 9.64 2.07
CA ALA A 50 4.16 9.66 0.62
C ALA A 50 2.78 9.74 -0.07
N ALA A 51 1.80 8.96 0.39
CA ALA A 51 0.44 9.01 -0.14
C ALA A 51 -0.23 10.38 0.06
N PHE A 52 -0.04 10.98 1.24
CA PHE A 52 -0.57 12.32 1.54
C PHE A 52 0.06 13.39 0.63
N LYS A 53 1.39 13.35 0.45
CA LYS A 53 2.10 14.25 -0.47
C LYS A 53 1.60 14.13 -1.91
N LEU A 54 1.37 12.92 -2.39
CA LEU A 54 0.83 12.68 -3.73
C LEU A 54 -0.59 13.24 -3.88
N GLN A 55 -1.47 12.97 -2.91
CA GLN A 55 -2.84 13.49 -2.90
C GLN A 55 -2.89 15.02 -2.93
N VAL A 56 -2.05 15.69 -2.13
CA VAL A 56 -1.94 17.15 -2.12
C VAL A 56 -1.41 17.68 -3.46
N SER A 57 -0.44 16.99 -4.07
CA SER A 57 0.09 17.38 -5.38
C SER A 57 -0.93 17.23 -6.51
N GLU A 58 -1.81 16.22 -6.46
CA GLU A 58 -2.91 16.05 -7.41
C GLU A 58 -3.99 17.12 -7.22
N ALA A 59 -4.34 17.46 -5.98
CA ALA A 59 -5.28 18.54 -5.68
C ALA A 59 -4.79 19.89 -6.22
N ALA A 60 -3.52 20.24 -5.95
CA ALA A 60 -2.91 21.48 -6.44
C ALA A 60 -2.84 21.54 -7.98
N ARG A 61 -2.62 20.40 -8.63
CA ARG A 61 -2.62 20.30 -10.10
C ARG A 61 -4.02 20.53 -10.69
N ASN A 62 -5.06 20.01 -10.05
CA ASN A 62 -6.43 20.16 -10.53
C ASN A 62 -6.94 21.60 -10.36
N GLU A 63 -6.53 22.32 -9.31
CA GLU A 63 -6.88 23.73 -9.11
C GLU A 63 -6.14 24.68 -10.07
N ALA A 64 -4.92 24.34 -10.50
CA ALA A 64 -4.17 25.14 -11.48
C ALA A 64 -4.69 25.00 -12.93
N GLN A 65 -5.61 24.06 -13.19
CA GLN A 65 -6.15 23.76 -14.52
C GLN A 65 -7.63 24.12 -14.69
N GLY A 66 -8.30 24.65 -13.66
CA GLY A 66 -9.69 25.13 -13.70
C GLY A 66 -9.76 26.65 -13.69
#